data_AF-A0A914MG61-F1
#
_entry.id   AF-A0A914MG61-F1
#
_cell.length_a   1.000
_cell.length_b   1.000
_cell.length_c   1.000
_cell.angle_alpha   90.00
_cell.angle_beta   90.00
_cell.angle_gamma   90.00
#
_symmetry.space_group_name_H-M   'P 1'
#
loop_
_entity.id
_entity.type
_entity.pdbx_description
1 polymer ?
#
loop_
_entity_poly.entity_id
_entity_poly.type
_entity_poly.pdbx_seq_one_letter_code
_entity_poly.pdbx_strand_id
1 'polypeptide(L)'
;MFNAYSIEEVVSKLPLEANSISNYGDTLLIGSKQGHLICCSQTFSTGHNIPSYDYQVCRSFERRQIINLSVIESLDKIICLTDTHLSIHEAFAPYR
;
A
#
# COMPACT_ATOMS: atom_id res chain seq x y z
N MET A 1 23.06 16.07 -14.95
CA MET A 1 22.40 16.05 -13.63
C MET A 1 21.85 14.64 -13.46
N PHE A 2 22.45 13.85 -12.57
CA PHE A 2 22.24 12.40 -12.46
C PHE A 2 20.78 12.10 -12.06
N ASN A 3 20.18 11.03 -12.62
CA ASN A 3 18.79 10.55 -12.42
C ASN A 3 18.34 10.35 -10.96
N ALA A 4 19.13 10.71 -9.95
CA ALA A 4 18.78 10.57 -8.55
C ALA A 4 17.58 11.43 -8.10
N TYR A 5 17.17 12.41 -8.91
CA TYR A 5 16.01 13.28 -8.64
C TYR A 5 14.93 13.19 -9.73
N SER A 6 15.04 12.25 -10.67
CA SER A 6 13.95 12.04 -11.63
C SER A 6 12.77 11.43 -10.89
N ILE A 7 11.60 12.07 -11.00
CA ILE A 7 10.34 11.52 -10.52
C ILE A 7 9.99 10.35 -11.45
N GLU A 8 10.38 9.14 -11.05
CA GLU A 8 9.89 7.92 -11.69
C GLU A 8 8.53 7.57 -11.07
N GLU A 9 7.52 7.49 -11.92
CA GLU A 9 6.17 7.15 -11.51
C GLU A 9 6.12 5.69 -11.06
N VAL A 10 6.01 5.49 -9.75
CA VAL A 10 5.92 4.15 -9.12
C VAL A 10 4.61 3.47 -9.51
N VAL A 11 3.50 4.22 -9.61
CA VAL A 11 2.21 3.71 -10.08
C VAL A 11 1.44 4.77 -10.85
N SER A 12 1.11 4.49 -12.12
CA SER A 12 0.38 5.42 -12.99
C SER A 12 -1.13 5.28 -12.98
N LYS A 13 -1.64 4.09 -12.64
CA LYS A 13 -3.08 3.78 -12.58
C LYS A 13 -3.38 2.81 -11.45
N LEU A 14 -3.49 3.33 -10.23
CA LEU A 14 -4.02 2.53 -9.13
C LEU A 14 -5.45 2.07 -9.46
N PRO A 15 -5.82 0.83 -9.10
CA PRO A 15 -7.15 0.31 -9.38
C PRO A 15 -8.26 1.06 -8.61
N LEU A 16 -7.89 1.77 -7.54
CA LEU A 16 -8.78 2.55 -6.71
C LEU A 16 -8.11 3.85 -6.29
N GLU A 17 -8.91 4.83 -5.89
CA GLU A 17 -8.43 6.12 -5.41
C GLU A 17 -7.74 5.97 -4.06
N ALA A 18 -6.43 6.29 -4.02
CA ALA A 18 -5.63 6.31 -2.80
C ALA A 18 -6.05 7.47 -1.89
N ASN A 19 -6.05 7.21 -0.59
CA ASN A 19 -6.35 8.20 0.44
C ASN A 19 -5.27 8.27 1.54
N SER A 20 -4.62 7.14 1.80
CA SER A 20 -3.53 7.03 2.78
C SER A 20 -2.47 6.05 2.28
N ILE A 21 -1.26 6.17 2.82
CA ILE A 21 -0.10 5.39 2.38
C ILE A 21 0.82 5.09 3.56
N SER A 22 1.38 3.89 3.58
CA SER A 22 2.39 3.44 4.53
C SER A 22 3.27 2.36 3.89
N ASN A 23 4.29 1.87 4.59
CA ASN A 23 5.15 0.79 4.11
C ASN A 23 5.29 -0.29 5.19
N TYR A 24 5.46 -1.53 4.75
CA TYR A 24 5.84 -2.66 5.58
C TYR A 24 6.90 -3.46 4.82
N GLY A 25 8.16 -3.34 5.25
CA GLY A 25 9.30 -3.83 4.46
C GLY A 25 9.31 -3.21 3.06
N ASP A 26 9.43 -4.06 2.03
CA ASP A 26 9.44 -3.66 0.61
C ASP A 26 8.03 -3.53 -0.01
N THR A 27 6.97 -3.63 0.81
CA THR A 27 5.59 -3.51 0.35
C THR A 27 5.00 -2.16 0.73
N LEU A 28 4.50 -1.44 -0.26
CA LEU A 28 3.73 -0.22 -0.09
C LEU A 28 2.28 -0.59 0.22
N LEU A 29 1.75 -0.08 1.33
CA LEU A 29 0.37 -0.25 1.75
C LEU A 29 -0.40 1.03 1.46
N ILE A 30 -1.46 0.92 0.67
CA ILE A 30 -2.26 2.08 0.24
C ILE A 30 -3.70 1.85 0.67
N GLY A 31 -4.21 2.76 1.51
CA GLY A 31 -5.60 2.76 1.94
C GLY A 31 -6.45 3.54 0.94
N SER A 32 -7.54 2.94 0.46
CA SER A 32 -8.42 3.56 -0.53
C SER A 32 -9.60 4.30 0.09
N LYS A 33 -10.22 5.20 -0.69
CA LYS A 33 -11.47 5.88 -0.27
C LYS A 33 -12.66 4.93 -0.10
N GLN A 34 -12.63 3.77 -0.76
CA GLN A 34 -13.67 2.74 -0.67
C GLN A 34 -13.46 1.79 0.52
N GLY A 35 -12.37 1.95 1.29
CA GLY A 35 -12.04 1.07 2.41
C GLY A 35 -11.18 -0.14 2.05
N HIS A 36 -10.70 -0.22 0.82
CA HIS A 36 -9.84 -1.33 0.43
C HIS A 36 -8.38 -1.04 0.75
N LEU A 37 -7.63 -2.09 1.07
CA LEU A 37 -6.18 -2.03 1.17
C LEU A 37 -5.57 -2.50 -0.14
N ILE A 38 -4.70 -1.69 -0.74
CA ILE A 38 -3.90 -2.07 -1.91
C ILE A 38 -2.46 -2.29 -1.42
N CYS A 39 -1.92 -3.47 -1.70
CA CYS A 39 -0.53 -3.80 -1.42
C CYS A 39 0.21 -3.75 -2.75
N CYS A 40 1.23 -2.90 -2.85
CA CYS A 40 2.04 -2.73 -4.04
C CYS A 40 3.48 -3.12 -3.72
N SER A 41 4.06 -4.00 -4.52
CA SER A 41 5.40 -4.54 -4.33
C SER A 41 6.15 -4.51 -5.65
N GLN A 42 7.42 -4.12 -5.60
CA GLN A 42 8.27 -4.10 -6.78
C GLN A 42 8.54 -5.53 -7.24
N THR A 43 8.37 -5.78 -8.54
CA THR A 43 8.75 -7.03 -9.18
C THR A 43 9.97 -6.82 -10.07
N PHE A 44 10.91 -7.75 -9.96
CA PHE A 44 12.10 -7.76 -10.78
C PHE A 44 11.87 -8.69 -11.97
N SER A 45 11.51 -8.14 -13.12
CA SER A 45 11.54 -8.91 -14.36
C SER A 45 12.98 -9.01 -14.85
N THR A 46 13.50 -10.23 -15.02
CA THR A 46 14.83 -10.46 -15.58
C THR A 46 14.86 -9.98 -17.04
N GLY A 47 15.46 -8.82 -17.31
CA GLY A 47 15.69 -8.32 -18.67
C GLY A 47 15.27 -6.89 -18.95
N HIS A 48 14.51 -6.25 -18.05
CA HIS A 48 14.12 -4.84 -18.19
C HIS A 48 14.74 -4.01 -17.06
N ASN A 49 15.48 -2.95 -17.42
CA ASN A 49 16.00 -1.93 -16.48
C ASN A 49 14.90 -1.01 -15.90
N ILE A 50 13.63 -1.35 -16.12
CA ILE A 50 12.48 -0.55 -15.70
C ILE A 50 11.82 -1.29 -14.53
N PRO A 51 11.68 -0.65 -13.35
CA PRO A 51 10.94 -1.22 -12.23
C PRO A 51 9.52 -1.63 -12.67
N SER A 52 9.14 -2.88 -12.41
CA SER A 52 7.76 -3.32 -12.54
C SER A 52 7.14 -3.41 -11.15
N TYR A 53 5.83 -3.24 -11.05
CA TYR A 53 5.11 -3.24 -9.78
C TYR A 53 3.85 -4.08 -9.91
N ASP A 54 3.71 -5.04 -9.00
CA ASP A 54 2.49 -5.84 -8.86
C ASP A 54 1.65 -5.28 -7.71
N TYR A 55 0.33 -5.34 -7.87
CA TYR A 55 -0.60 -4.92 -6.83
C TYR A 55 -1.63 -6.00 -6.50
N GLN A 56 -1.96 -6.09 -5.21
CA GLN A 56 -3.04 -6.92 -4.69
C GLN A 56 -4.05 -6.03 -3.97
N VAL A 57 -5.35 -6.28 -4.19
CA VAL A 57 -6.43 -5.51 -3.57
C VAL A 57 -7.18 -6.38 -2.57
N CYS A 58 -7.07 -6.03 -1.29
CA CYS A 58 -7.90 -6.59 -0.23
C CYS A 58 -9.18 -5.76 -0.11
N ARG A 59 -10.29 -6.33 -0.60
CA ARG A 59 -11.61 -5.68 -0.61
C ARG A 59 -12.36 -5.79 0.72
N SER A 60 -11.91 -6.67 1.61
CA SER A 60 -12.53 -6.95 2.91
C SER A 60 -11.95 -6.11 4.06
N PHE A 61 -10.90 -5.32 3.81
CA PHE A 61 -10.11 -4.66 4.85
C PHE A 61 -10.95 -3.71 5.72
N GLU A 62 -11.51 -2.66 5.11
CA GLU A 62 -12.45 -1.75 5.73
C GLU A 62 -13.64 -1.52 4.79
N ARG A 63 -14.77 -1.08 5.35
CA ARG A 63 -15.98 -0.72 4.56
C ARG A 63 -16.14 0.78 4.38
N ARG A 64 -15.14 1.56 4.80
CA ARG A 64 -15.16 3.02 4.86
C ARG A 64 -13.80 3.60 4.47
N GLN A 65 -13.78 4.86 4.08
CA GLN A 65 -12.56 5.58 3.70
C GLN A 65 -11.46 5.45 4.77
N ILE A 66 -10.29 4.97 4.34
CA ILE A 66 -9.12 4.83 5.20
C ILE A 66 -8.39 6.18 5.25
N ILE A 67 -8.61 6.92 6.32
CA ILE A 67 -8.05 8.27 6.54
C ILE A 67 -6.55 8.21 6.78
N ASN A 68 -6.09 7.23 7.56
CA ASN A 68 -4.68 7.08 7.86
C ASN A 68 -4.31 5.60 8.01
N LEU A 69 -3.09 5.27 7.58
CA LEU A 69 -2.46 3.97 7.78
C LEU A 69 -1.11 4.19 8.45
N SER A 70 -0.86 3.42 9.50
CA SER A 70 0.45 3.38 10.15
C SER A 70 0.82 1.93 10.38
N VAL A 71 2.11 1.61 10.24
CA VAL A 71 2.63 0.27 10.45
C VAL A 71 3.57 0.30 11.65
N ILE A 72 3.39 -0.67 12.55
CA ILE A 72 4.35 -0.96 13.61
C ILE A 72 5.07 -2.24 13.20
N GLU A 73 6.19 -2.10 12.49
CA GLU A 73 6.93 -3.23 11.91
C GLU A 73 7.39 -4.22 12.98
N SER A 74 7.83 -3.74 14.15
CA SER A 74 8.30 -4.61 15.24
C SER A 74 7.22 -5.50 15.86
N LEU A 75 5.95 -5.23 15.59
CA LEU A 75 4.80 -5.98 16.11
C LEU A 75 3.98 -6.65 14.99
N ASP A 76 4.42 -6.50 13.74
CA ASP A 76 3.67 -6.92 12.55
C ASP A 76 2.22 -6.43 12.57
N LYS A 77 1.98 -5.17 12.95
CA LYS A 77 0.64 -4.57 13.00
C LYS A 77 0.47 -3.40 12.04
N ILE A 78 -0.72 -3.33 11.46
CA ILE A 78 -1.22 -2.16 10.74
C ILE A 78 -2.28 -1.48 11.61
N ILE A 79 -2.08 -0.22 11.92
CA ILE A 79 -3.08 0.65 12.53
C ILE A 79 -3.81 1.36 11.40
N CYS A 80 -5.12 1.19 11.37
CA CYS A 80 -6.01 1.80 10.39
C CYS A 80 -6.97 2.75 11.09
N LEU A 81 -7.03 4.00 10.60
CA LEU A 81 -8.00 4.99 11.04
C LEU A 81 -9.01 5.25 9.93
N THR A 82 -10.28 5.02 10.23
CA THR A 82 -11.42 5.43 9.41
C THR A 82 -12.10 6.67 10.03
N ASP A 83 -13.17 7.15 9.43
CA ASP A 83 -14.00 8.25 9.94
C ASP A 83 -14.58 8.00 11.35
N THR A 84 -14.76 6.74 11.72
CA THR A 84 -15.55 6.35 12.89
C THR A 84 -14.84 5.37 13.81
N HIS A 85 -13.86 4.63 13.30
CA HIS A 85 -13.20 3.58 14.06
C HIS A 85 -11.69 3.58 13.83
N LEU A 86 -10.97 3.25 14.91
CA LEU A 86 -9.57 2.88 14.89
C LEU A 86 -9.49 1.36 15.02
N SER A 87 -8.86 0.70 14.04
CA SER A 87 -8.70 -0.75 13.98
C SER A 87 -7.22 -1.13 13.92
N ILE A 88 -6.90 -2.33 14.40
CA ILE A 88 -5.56 -2.90 14.35
C ILE A 88 -5.67 -4.21 13.59
N HIS A 89 -4.89 -4.33 12.52
CA HIS A 89 -4.82 -5.49 11.65
C HIS A 89 -3.42 -6.10 11.70
N GLU A 90 -3.31 -7.35 11.27
CA GLU A 90 -2.03 -8.01 11.08
C GLU A 90 -1.35 -7.52 9.79
N ALA A 91 -0.03 -7.37 9.81
CA ALA A 91 0.77 -6.91 8.67
C ALA A 91 1.26 -8.04 7.75
N PHE A 92 0.98 -9.31 8.07
CA PHE A 92 1.40 -10.45 7.27
C PHE A 92 0.45 -10.75 6.10
N ALA A 93 1.04 -11.00 4.93
CA ALA A 93 0.31 -11.45 3.75
C ALA A 93 -0.14 -12.93 3.87
N PRO A 94 -1.26 -13.33 3.24
CA PRO A 94 -2.20 -12.50 2.50
C PRO A 94 -3.10 -11.71 3.46
N TYR A 95 -3.21 -10.41 3.22
CA TYR A 95 -4.12 -9.52 3.93
C TYR A 95 -5.56 -9.96 3.60
N ARG A 96 -6.16 -10.81 4.44
CA ARG A 96 -7.52 -11.34 4.29
C ARG A 96 -8.56 -10.42 4.92
#